data_AF-A0A3C0GGX3-F1
#
_entry.id   AF-A0A3C0GGX3-F1
#
_cell.length_a   1.000
_cell.length_b   1.000
_cell.length_c   1.000
_cell.angle_alpha   90.00
_cell.angle_beta   90.00
_cell.angle_gamma   90.00
#
_symmetry.space_group_name_H-M   'P 1'
#
loop_
_entity.id
_entity.type
_entity.pdbx_description
1 polymer ?
#
loop_
_entity_poly.entity_id
_entity_poly.type
_entity_poly.pdbx_seq_one_letter_code
_entity_poly.pdbx_strand_id
1 'polypeptide(L)'
;MEWWENNNWFNSQGFEKETAMARAIDIQLDIEGYDNNTDDYYIELNNRLQTKFPELVSTKSVTSAKPRQSRQSVAPTTGGQALKSNRIRMTSDQLRMARELGITEPEQLKKYAKEIQSLSRKDA
;
A
#
# COMPACT_ATOMS: atom_id res chain seq x y z
N MET A 1 31.34 -12.70 1.28
CA MET A 1 29.96 -12.25 0.99
C MET A 1 29.17 -12.40 2.26
N GLU A 2 28.90 -11.29 2.96
CA GLU A 2 28.17 -11.32 4.23
C GLU A 2 26.93 -10.44 4.09
N TRP A 3 25.95 -10.94 3.32
CA TRP A 3 24.65 -10.28 3.18
C TRP A 3 23.98 -10.05 4.55
N TRP A 4 24.17 -10.98 5.48
CA TRP A 4 23.63 -10.92 6.84
C TRP A 4 24.29 -9.81 7.68
N GLU A 5 25.54 -9.42 7.43
CA GLU A 5 26.18 -8.28 8.12
C GLU A 5 25.52 -6.94 7.77
N ASN A 6 24.99 -6.81 6.55
CA ASN A 6 24.21 -5.64 6.17
C ASN A 6 22.77 -5.68 6.74
N ASN A 7 22.36 -6.82 7.30
CA ASN A 7 21.01 -7.09 7.78
C ASN A 7 21.01 -7.39 9.28
N ASN A 8 21.18 -6.36 10.10
CA ASN A 8 21.22 -6.46 11.58
C ASN A 8 19.99 -7.12 12.23
N TRP A 9 18.89 -7.26 11.50
CA TRP A 9 17.67 -7.95 11.95
C TRP A 9 17.78 -9.47 11.84
N PHE A 10 18.65 -9.99 10.98
CA PHE A 10 18.78 -11.42 10.74
C PHE A 10 19.36 -12.10 11.97
N ASN A 11 18.66 -13.12 12.50
CA ASN A 11 19.00 -13.83 13.73
C ASN A 11 19.00 -12.96 15.01
N SER A 12 18.36 -11.79 14.96
CA SER A 12 18.18 -10.92 16.13
C SER A 12 16.91 -11.26 16.92
N GLN A 13 16.96 -11.05 18.23
CA GLN A 13 15.83 -11.31 19.13
C GLN A 13 14.64 -10.41 18.76
N GLY A 14 13.46 -11.01 18.56
CA GLY A 14 12.24 -10.31 18.11
C GLY A 14 12.02 -10.32 16.59
N PHE A 15 13.01 -10.77 15.80
CA PHE A 15 12.92 -10.93 14.34
C PHE A 15 12.91 -12.40 13.90
N GLU A 16 12.37 -13.28 14.74
CA GLU A 16 12.33 -14.72 14.52
C GLU A 16 11.48 -15.10 13.30
N LYS A 17 10.37 -14.39 13.06
CA LYS A 17 9.46 -14.65 11.94
C LYS A 17 10.12 -14.33 10.62
N GLU A 18 10.86 -13.25 10.60
CA GLU A 18 11.59 -12.69 9.48
C GLU A 18 12.79 -13.55 9.15
N THR A 19 13.51 -14.00 10.17
CA THR A 19 14.61 -14.96 10.03
C THR A 19 14.10 -16.31 9.51
N ALA A 20 12.97 -16.79 10.02
CA ALA A 20 12.34 -18.02 9.53
C ALA A 20 11.91 -17.87 8.06
N MET A 21 11.36 -16.71 7.67
CA MET A 21 11.00 -16.44 6.28
C MET A 21 12.22 -16.36 5.38
N ALA A 22 13.29 -15.69 5.81
CA ALA A 22 14.54 -15.62 5.05
C ALA A 22 15.07 -17.02 4.75
N ARG A 23 15.05 -17.93 5.74
CA ARG A 23 15.42 -19.33 5.54
C ARG A 23 14.46 -20.10 4.63
N ALA A 24 13.16 -19.80 4.68
CA ALA A 24 12.19 -20.41 3.79
C ALA A 24 12.41 -19.99 2.33
N ILE A 25 12.72 -18.71 2.10
CA ILE A 25 13.04 -18.17 0.78
C ILE A 25 14.36 -18.74 0.27
N ASP A 26 15.36 -18.88 1.14
CA ASP A 26 16.66 -19.50 0.85
C ASP A 26 16.51 -20.92 0.29
N ILE A 27 15.74 -21.77 0.97
CA ILE A 27 15.40 -23.12 0.48
C ILE A 27 14.67 -23.06 -0.86
N GLN A 28 13.77 -22.09 -1.04
CA GLN A 28 13.03 -21.95 -2.29
C GLN A 28 13.96 -21.57 -3.46
N LEU A 29 14.92 -20.68 -3.22
CA LEU A 29 15.89 -20.26 -4.23
C LEU A 29 16.86 -21.40 -4.59
N ASP A 30 17.26 -22.22 -3.62
CA ASP A 30 18.07 -23.42 -3.86
C ASP A 30 17.34 -24.43 -4.76
N ILE A 31 16.04 -24.66 -4.50
CA ILE A 31 15.20 -25.50 -5.36
C ILE A 31 15.05 -24.93 -6.78
N GLU A 32 14.98 -23.60 -6.90
CA GLU A 32 14.94 -22.91 -8.18
C GLU A 32 16.29 -22.90 -8.92
N GLY A 33 17.36 -23.36 -8.26
CA GLY A 33 18.70 -23.48 -8.83
C GLY A 33 19.49 -22.18 -8.83
N TYR A 34 19.17 -21.23 -7.96
CA TYR A 34 19.98 -20.03 -7.81
C TYR A 34 21.26 -20.34 -7.02
N ASP A 35 22.39 -19.81 -7.50
CA ASP A 35 23.68 -19.95 -6.85
C ASP A 35 23.83 -18.93 -5.71
N ASN A 36 23.98 -19.42 -4.48
CA ASN A 36 24.16 -18.60 -3.27
C ASN A 36 25.45 -17.75 -3.27
N ASN A 37 26.33 -17.93 -4.24
CA ASN A 37 27.53 -17.13 -4.44
C ASN A 37 27.34 -15.97 -5.43
N THR A 38 26.13 -15.75 -5.92
CA THR A 38 25.84 -14.68 -6.87
C THR A 38 25.11 -13.51 -6.21
N ASP A 39 25.38 -12.29 -6.67
CA ASP A 39 24.64 -11.11 -6.21
C ASP A 39 23.15 -11.22 -6.55
N ASP A 40 22.81 -11.86 -7.68
CA ASP A 40 21.43 -12.08 -8.14
C ASP A 40 20.61 -12.91 -7.13
N TYR A 41 21.23 -13.91 -6.48
CA TYR A 41 20.60 -14.67 -5.40
C TYR A 41 20.13 -13.77 -4.27
N TYR A 42 21.01 -12.89 -3.78
CA TYR A 42 20.70 -12.01 -2.66
C TYR A 42 19.74 -10.88 -3.05
N ILE A 43 19.74 -10.44 -4.30
CA ILE A 43 18.75 -9.50 -4.85
C ILE A 43 17.36 -10.14 -4.80
N GLU A 44 17.22 -11.37 -5.31
CA GLU A 44 15.94 -12.06 -5.36
C GLU A 44 15.43 -12.45 -3.96
N LEU A 45 16.34 -12.90 -3.08
CA LEU A 45 16.04 -13.16 -1.67
C LEU A 45 15.47 -11.90 -0.99
N ASN A 46 16.12 -10.75 -1.19
CA ASN A 46 15.71 -9.49 -0.59
C ASN A 46 14.38 -8.96 -1.18
N ASN A 47 14.15 -9.14 -2.49
CA ASN A 47 12.89 -8.77 -3.15
C ASN A 47 11.70 -9.56 -2.58
N ARG A 48 11.85 -10.87 -2.44
CA ARG A 48 10.82 -11.75 -1.85
C ARG A 48 10.58 -11.45 -0.39
N LEU A 49 11.66 -11.18 0.35
CA LEU A 49 11.57 -10.79 1.75
C LEU A 49 10.86 -9.45 1.91
N GLN A 50 11.16 -8.45 1.09
CA GLN A 50 10.48 -7.15 1.08
C GLN A 50 8.99 -7.26 0.74
N THR A 51 8.61 -8.21 -0.11
CA THR A 51 7.20 -8.46 -0.45
C THR A 51 6.39 -8.95 0.76
N LYS A 52 7.01 -9.75 1.63
CA LYS A 52 6.36 -10.29 2.84
C LYS A 52 6.52 -9.38 4.05
N PHE A 53 7.68 -8.76 4.15
CA PHE A 53 8.11 -7.94 5.26
C PHE A 53 8.73 -6.63 4.76
N PRO A 54 7.90 -5.70 4.28
CA PRO A 54 8.38 -4.41 3.77
C PRO A 54 9.07 -3.56 4.84
N GLU A 55 8.81 -3.83 6.11
CA GLU A 55 9.37 -3.09 7.26
C GLU A 55 10.86 -3.39 7.51
N LEU A 56 11.39 -4.52 7.01
CA LEU A 56 12.76 -4.96 7.31
C LEU A 56 13.83 -4.49 6.34
N VAL A 57 13.47 -4.31 5.06
CA VAL A 57 14.42 -3.90 4.02
C VAL A 57 14.59 -2.36 3.99
N SER A 58 13.84 -1.64 4.83
CA SER A 58 13.94 -0.20 5.03
C SER A 58 15.16 0.23 5.88
N THR A 59 16.27 -0.52 5.86
CA THR A 59 17.54 -0.13 6.51
C THR A 59 18.55 0.52 5.55
N LYS A 60 18.23 0.70 4.26
CA LYS A 60 18.77 1.86 3.52
C LYS A 60 17.99 3.10 3.96
N SER A 61 18.44 3.69 5.07
CA SER A 61 18.27 5.12 5.38
C SER A 61 17.02 5.77 4.76
N VAL A 62 15.84 5.31 5.14
CA VAL A 62 14.72 6.23 5.20
C VAL A 62 14.85 6.81 6.59
N THR A 63 15.70 7.82 6.70
CA THR A 63 15.21 9.04 7.33
C THR A 63 13.85 9.27 6.70
N SER A 64 12.80 8.75 7.34
CA SER A 64 11.48 9.32 7.23
C SER A 64 11.49 10.58 8.09
N ALA A 65 12.45 11.48 7.80
CA ALA A 65 12.03 12.68 7.13
C ALA A 65 10.99 12.26 6.08
N LYS A 66 9.73 12.16 6.52
CA LYS A 66 8.64 12.99 6.03
C LYS A 66 9.18 13.81 4.88
N PRO A 67 8.74 13.66 3.62
CA PRO A 67 9.26 14.50 2.56
C PRO A 67 9.11 15.94 3.02
N ARG A 68 10.22 16.48 3.54
CA ARG A 68 10.33 17.83 4.04
C ARG A 68 10.72 18.57 2.78
N GLN A 69 9.80 18.57 1.83
CA GLN A 69 9.67 19.69 0.94
C GLN A 69 9.09 20.85 1.77
N SER A 70 9.84 21.28 2.79
CA SER A 70 9.78 22.67 3.24
C SER A 70 10.65 23.46 2.26
N ARG A 71 10.25 23.47 0.98
CA ARG A 71 10.48 24.66 0.20
C ARG A 71 9.59 25.71 0.83
N GLN A 72 10.19 26.79 1.31
CA GLN A 72 9.44 27.93 1.80
C GLN A 72 8.38 28.28 0.75
N SER A 73 7.11 28.22 1.14
CA SER A 73 6.00 28.71 0.35
C SER A 73 6.21 30.22 0.17
N VAL A 74 6.92 30.60 -0.87
CA VAL A 74 7.00 31.99 -1.32
C VAL A 74 5.68 32.30 -2.01
N ALA A 75 4.79 32.91 -1.23
CA ALA A 75 3.46 33.43 -1.57
C ALA A 75 2.39 32.38 -1.98
N PRO A 76 1.20 32.42 -1.37
CA PRO A 76 0.04 31.70 -1.89
C PRO A 76 -0.47 32.48 -3.10
N THR A 77 -0.10 32.10 -4.31
CA THR A 77 -0.82 32.58 -5.49
C THR A 77 -1.92 31.58 -5.83
N THR A 78 -3.14 31.97 -5.48
CA THR A 78 -4.41 31.42 -5.97
C THR A 78 -4.83 30.06 -5.41
N GLY A 79 -5.58 30.13 -4.31
CA GLY A 79 -6.52 29.14 -3.77
C GLY A 79 -6.55 27.75 -4.41
N GLY A 80 -5.99 26.76 -3.70
CA GLY A 80 -6.25 25.35 -3.92
C GLY A 80 -7.72 25.02 -3.63
N GLN A 81 -8.59 25.29 -4.58
CA GLN A 81 -9.93 24.72 -4.65
C GLN A 81 -9.74 23.20 -4.76
N ALA A 82 -10.15 22.45 -3.74
CA ALA A 82 -10.34 21.02 -3.87
C ALA A 82 -11.21 20.81 -5.11
N LEU A 83 -10.63 20.25 -6.17
CA LEU A 83 -11.35 19.95 -7.41
C LEU A 83 -12.61 19.19 -7.02
N LYS A 84 -13.77 19.83 -7.16
CA LYS A 84 -15.09 19.23 -6.95
C LYS A 84 -15.23 18.08 -7.96
N SER A 85 -14.71 16.91 -7.61
CA SER A 85 -14.89 15.71 -8.40
C SER A 85 -16.38 15.39 -8.38
N ASN A 86 -17.03 15.42 -9.55
CA ASN A 86 -18.45 15.13 -9.73
C ASN A 86 -18.79 13.62 -9.57
N ARG A 87 -18.05 12.93 -8.69
CA ARG A 87 -18.23 11.50 -8.39
C ARG A 87 -19.04 11.38 -7.11
N ILE A 88 -20.18 10.71 -7.19
CA ILE A 88 -21.01 10.40 -6.04
C ILE A 88 -20.48 9.09 -5.43
N ARG A 89 -20.18 9.10 -4.13
CA ARG A 89 -19.77 7.92 -3.37
C ARG A 89 -21.02 7.33 -2.71
N MET A 90 -21.22 6.02 -2.82
CA MET A 90 -22.31 5.30 -2.17
C MET A 90 -21.76 4.39 -1.08
N THR A 91 -22.53 4.22 0.00
CA THR A 91 -22.19 3.24 1.06
C THR A 91 -22.54 1.82 0.62
N SER A 92 -21.96 0.82 1.30
CA SER A 92 -22.25 -0.60 1.01
C SER A 92 -23.74 -0.93 1.12
N ASP A 93 -24.43 -0.37 2.11
CA ASP A 93 -25.88 -0.59 2.31
C ASP A 93 -26.72 0.04 1.19
N GLN A 94 -26.33 1.23 0.71
CA GLN A 94 -26.97 1.88 -0.44
C GLN A 94 -26.81 1.05 -1.73
N LEU A 95 -25.65 0.41 -1.92
CA LEU A 95 -25.43 -0.48 -3.05
C LEU A 95 -26.27 -1.77 -2.93
N ARG A 96 -26.46 -2.29 -1.71
CA ARG A 96 -27.29 -3.47 -1.46
C ARG A 96 -28.76 -3.18 -1.72
N MET A 97 -29.28 -2.06 -1.22
CA MET A 97 -30.65 -1.60 -1.49
C MET A 97 -30.88 -1.33 -2.98
N ALA A 98 -29.92 -0.71 -3.68
CA ALA A 98 -30.02 -0.50 -5.12
C ALA A 98 -30.15 -1.83 -5.88
N ARG A 99 -29.36 -2.84 -5.52
CA ARG A 99 -29.46 -4.18 -6.12
C ARG A 99 -30.79 -4.86 -5.83
N GLU A 100 -31.30 -4.72 -4.61
CA GLU A 100 -32.61 -5.27 -4.20
C GLU A 100 -33.78 -4.63 -4.97
N LEU A 101 -33.67 -3.34 -5.29
CA LEU A 101 -34.63 -2.60 -6.12
C LEU A 101 -34.45 -2.84 -7.63
N GLY A 102 -33.53 -3.72 -8.04
CA GLY A 102 -33.21 -3.99 -9.45
C GLY A 102 -32.40 -2.87 -10.14
N ILE A 103 -31.94 -1.87 -9.39
CA ILE A 103 -31.14 -0.75 -9.88
C ILE A 103 -29.69 -1.20 -10.04
N THR A 104 -29.40 -1.84 -11.16
CA THR A 104 -28.06 -2.35 -11.52
C THR A 104 -27.44 -1.60 -12.70
N GLU A 105 -28.28 -0.94 -13.51
CA GLU A 105 -27.83 -0.13 -14.64
C GLU A 105 -27.09 1.14 -14.16
N PRO A 106 -26.00 1.54 -14.85
CA PRO A 106 -25.16 2.66 -14.42
C PRO A 106 -25.92 4.00 -14.42
N GLU A 107 -26.90 4.16 -15.31
CA GLU A 107 -27.74 5.36 -15.34
C GLU A 107 -28.71 5.45 -14.15
N GLN A 108 -29.27 4.31 -13.76
CA GLN A 108 -30.22 4.22 -12.65
C GLN A 108 -29.48 4.39 -11.32
N LEU A 109 -28.28 3.82 -11.19
CA LEU A 109 -27.39 4.02 -10.05
C LEU A 109 -27.05 5.50 -9.83
N LYS A 110 -26.79 6.25 -10.89
CA LYS A 110 -26.55 7.71 -10.80
C LYS A 110 -27.76 8.47 -10.27
N LYS A 111 -28.96 8.14 -10.75
CA LYS A 111 -30.22 8.76 -10.29
C LYS A 111 -30.48 8.45 -8.82
N TYR A 112 -30.35 7.18 -8.45
CA TYR A 112 -30.51 6.70 -7.07
C TYR A 112 -29.49 7.37 -6.13
N ALA A 113 -28.22 7.43 -6.50
CA ALA A 113 -27.18 8.06 -5.69
C ALA A 113 -27.45 9.56 -5.47
N LYS A 114 -27.99 10.25 -6.48
CA LYS A 114 -28.38 11.67 -6.38
C LYS A 114 -29.53 11.86 -5.39
N GLU A 115 -30.53 10.98 -5.43
CA GLU A 115 -31.69 11.03 -4.52
C GLU A 115 -31.27 10.84 -3.06
N ILE A 116 -30.45 9.82 -2.79
CA ILE A 116 -29.92 9.56 -1.46
C ILE A 116 -29.07 10.74 -0.95
N GLN A 117 -28.27 11.35 -1.83
CA GLN A 117 -27.48 12.53 -1.47
C GLN A 117 -28.37 13.75 -1.16
N SER A 118 -29.46 13.97 -1.90
CA SER A 118 -30.39 15.06 -1.58
C SER A 118 -31.12 14.85 -0.26
N LEU A 119 -31.51 13.61 0.04
CA LEU A 119 -32.13 13.25 1.33
C LEU A 119 -31.15 13.51 2.48
N SER A 120 -29.93 12.99 2.38
CA SER A 120 -28.90 13.19 3.42
C SER A 120 -28.55 14.65 3.69
N ARG A 121 -28.67 15.54 2.69
CA ARG A 121 -28.47 16.99 2.90
C ARG A 121 -29.66 17.70 3.53
N LYS A 122 -30.86 17.13 3.40
CA LYS A 122 -32.08 17.70 3.95
C LYS A 122 -32.23 17.37 5.45
N ASP A 123 -31.65 16.24 5.87
CA ASP A 123 -31.65 15.77 7.25
C ASP A 123 -30.45 16.30 8.09
N ALA A 124 -29.60 17.17 7.53
CA ALA A 124 -28.43 17.77 8.17
C ALA A 124 -28.60 19.30 8.34
#